data_AF-A0A1I5CL10-F1
#
_entry.id   AF-A0A1I5CL10-F1
#
_cell.length_a   1.000
_cell.length_b   1.000
_cell.length_c   1.000
_cell.angle_alpha   90.00
_cell.angle_beta   90.00
_cell.angle_gamma   90.00
#
_symmetry.space_group_name_H-M   'P 1'
#
loop_
_entity.id
_entity.type
_entity.pdbx_description
1 polymer ?
#
loop_
_entity_poly.entity_id
_entity_poly.type
_entity_poly.pdbx_seq_one_letter_code
_entity_poly.pdbx_strand_id
1 'polypeptide(L)'
;MAKKSGEKKEDIEDVEIWNVDETLKCYGRDRLLRSQAEGQFTAIIKFLSDNGMFKEKRQAIDENGKLLIRRVLVRDLTDEGFSFVKAVLKPWFGSKATARDPSNTTILEKYLKEVRK
;
A
#
# COMPACT_ATOMS: atom_id res chain seq x y z
N MET A 1 -10.68 1.04 -43.65
CA MET A 1 -9.53 0.26 -43.15
C MET A 1 -9.31 0.61 -41.69
N ALA A 2 -9.52 -0.36 -40.80
CA ALA A 2 -9.37 -0.20 -39.36
C ALA A 2 -7.88 -0.17 -38.97
N LYS A 3 -7.47 0.79 -38.14
CA LYS A 3 -6.27 0.69 -37.31
C LYS A 3 -6.71 0.74 -35.85
N LYS A 4 -6.81 -0.45 -35.25
CA LYS A 4 -6.87 -0.63 -33.80
C LYS A 4 -5.48 -0.28 -33.25
N SER A 5 -5.33 0.89 -32.64
CA SER A 5 -4.20 1.13 -31.74
C SER A 5 -4.58 0.58 -30.36
N GLY A 6 -4.36 -0.72 -30.18
CA GLY A 6 -4.35 -1.36 -28.87
C GLY A 6 -3.01 -1.06 -28.22
N GLU A 7 -2.87 0.12 -27.61
CA GLU A 7 -1.71 0.42 -26.77
C GLU A 7 -1.86 -0.29 -25.41
N LYS A 8 -1.06 -1.35 -25.24
CA LYS A 8 -0.43 -1.84 -24.00
C LYS A 8 -1.30 -1.86 -22.74
N LYS A 9 -2.12 -2.91 -22.58
CA LYS A 9 -2.64 -3.32 -21.26
C LYS A 9 -1.64 -4.16 -20.45
N GLU A 10 -0.61 -4.73 -21.08
CA GLU A 10 0.28 -5.73 -20.46
C GLU A 10 1.38 -5.14 -19.56
N ASP A 11 1.70 -3.84 -19.61
CA ASP A 11 2.86 -3.30 -18.87
C ASP A 11 2.52 -2.70 -17.48
N ILE A 12 1.25 -2.40 -17.17
CA ILE A 12 0.87 -1.71 -15.93
C ILE A 12 0.72 -2.69 -14.76
N GLU A 13 0.34 -3.94 -15.04
CA GLU A 13 0.03 -4.96 -14.03
C GLU A 13 1.25 -5.38 -13.20
N ASP A 14 2.44 -5.39 -13.81
CA ASP A 14 3.70 -5.71 -13.14
C ASP A 14 4.39 -4.49 -12.50
N VAL A 15 3.75 -3.31 -12.54
CA VAL A 15 4.28 -2.13 -11.84
C VAL A 15 4.26 -2.37 -10.34
N GLU A 16 5.44 -2.26 -9.73
CA GLU A 16 5.60 -2.33 -8.30
C GLU A 16 5.13 -1.04 -7.65
N ILE A 17 4.06 -1.12 -6.86
CA ILE A 17 3.55 0.02 -6.09
C ILE A 17 4.46 0.23 -4.88
N TRP A 18 4.77 -0.85 -4.16
CA TRP A 18 5.64 -0.83 -2.98
C TRP A 18 6.53 -2.05 -2.90
N ASN A 19 7.76 -1.80 -2.48
CA ASN A 19 8.72 -2.79 -2.02
C ASN A 19 9.27 -2.32 -0.69
N VAL A 20 8.73 -2.92 0.36
CA VAL A 20 8.97 -2.54 1.74
C VAL A 20 10.45 -2.69 2.05
N ASP A 21 11.08 -3.80 1.64
CA ASP A 21 12.47 -4.04 1.95
C ASP A 21 13.41 -3.06 1.25
N GLU A 22 13.11 -2.68 0.00
CA GLU A 22 13.88 -1.68 -0.72
C GLU A 22 13.70 -0.28 -0.12
N THR A 23 12.47 0.08 0.24
CA THR A 23 12.19 1.37 0.90
C THR A 23 12.88 1.45 2.26
N LEU A 24 12.89 0.36 3.03
CA LEU A 24 13.55 0.29 4.32
C LEU A 24 15.09 0.39 4.22
N LYS A 25 15.69 0.03 3.07
CA LYS A 25 17.14 0.24 2.85
C LYS A 25 17.50 1.72 2.83
N CYS A 26 16.61 2.60 2.36
CA CYS A 26 16.85 4.05 2.30
C CYS A 26 17.02 4.69 3.70
N TYR A 27 16.49 4.06 4.75
CA TYR A 27 16.66 4.52 6.14
C TYR A 27 17.97 4.05 6.79
N GLY A 28 18.78 3.26 6.07
CA GLY A 28 20.14 2.88 6.47
C GLY A 28 20.20 2.17 7.83
N ARG A 29 21.07 2.66 8.72
CA ARG A 29 21.29 2.11 10.07
C ARG A 29 20.39 2.75 11.14
N ASP A 30 19.56 3.74 10.80
CA ASP A 30 18.67 4.36 11.77
C ASP A 30 17.52 3.40 12.11
N ARG A 31 17.66 2.74 13.25
CA ARG A 31 16.70 1.72 13.71
C ARG A 31 15.33 2.34 14.03
N LEU A 32 15.29 3.58 14.50
CA LEU A 32 14.04 4.21 14.91
C LEU A 32 13.22 4.59 13.68
N LEU A 33 13.83 5.29 12.73
CA LEU A 33 13.16 5.68 11.48
C LEU A 33 12.75 4.46 10.65
N ARG A 34 13.60 3.43 10.62
CA ARG A 34 13.28 2.17 9.95
C ARG A 34 12.09 1.46 10.60
N SER A 35 12.04 1.40 11.93
CA SER A 35 10.92 0.80 12.66
C SER A 35 9.61 1.58 12.45
N GLN A 36 9.68 2.92 12.39
CA GLN A 36 8.51 3.76 12.11
C GLN A 36 7.99 3.53 10.70
N ALA A 37 8.88 3.54 9.69
CA ALA A 37 8.51 3.26 8.31
C ALA A 37 7.91 1.85 8.16
N GLU A 38 8.50 0.83 8.79
CA GLU A 38 7.96 -0.53 8.79
C GLU A 38 6.58 -0.60 9.42
N GLY A 39 6.34 0.15 10.51
CA GLY A 39 5.02 0.30 11.11
C GLY A 39 4.00 0.93 10.14
N GLN A 40 4.37 2.00 9.43
CA GLN A 40 3.49 2.65 8.45
C GLN A 40 3.13 1.73 7.29
N PHE A 41 4.09 0.95 6.77
CA PHE A 41 3.83 -0.06 5.75
C PHE A 41 2.94 -1.19 6.26
N THR A 42 3.20 -1.67 7.48
CA THR A 42 2.39 -2.73 8.09
C THR A 42 0.94 -2.29 8.23
N ALA A 43 0.71 -1.08 8.75
CA ALA A 43 -0.63 -0.56 8.95
C ALA A 43 -1.40 -0.36 7.63
N ILE A 44 -0.78 0.24 6.61
CA ILE A 44 -1.48 0.46 5.34
C ILE A 44 -1.77 -0.86 4.60
N ILE A 45 -0.82 -1.80 4.57
CA ILE A 45 -1.02 -3.09 3.88
C ILE A 45 -2.06 -3.94 4.64
N LYS A 46 -2.02 -3.95 5.98
CA LYS A 46 -3.06 -4.56 6.79
C LYS A 46 -4.42 -3.94 6.48
N PHE A 47 -4.51 -2.60 6.40
CA PHE A 47 -5.75 -1.91 6.06
C PHE A 47 -6.29 -2.30 4.68
N LEU A 48 -5.43 -2.41 3.66
CA LEU A 48 -5.82 -2.90 2.32
C LEU A 48 -6.39 -4.33 2.40
N SER A 49 -5.71 -5.21 3.14
CA SER A 49 -6.14 -6.60 3.35
C SER A 49 -7.48 -6.69 4.05
N ASP A 50 -7.65 -5.98 5.16
CA ASP A 50 -8.87 -6.00 5.99
C ASP A 50 -10.08 -5.45 5.22
N ASN A 51 -9.86 -4.55 4.26
CA ASN A 51 -10.92 -3.93 3.47
C ASN A 51 -11.16 -4.59 2.11
N GLY A 52 -10.53 -5.73 1.82
CA GLY A 52 -10.75 -6.48 0.57
C GLY A 52 -10.20 -5.77 -0.68
N MET A 53 -9.15 -4.97 -0.53
CA MET A 53 -8.55 -4.20 -1.61
C MET A 53 -7.51 -4.99 -2.43
N PHE A 54 -7.19 -6.21 -2.00
CA PHE A 54 -6.42 -7.15 -2.79
C PHE A 54 -7.36 -8.06 -3.58
N LYS A 55 -7.00 -8.38 -4.83
CA LYS A 55 -7.78 -9.30 -5.68
C LYS A 55 -7.88 -10.69 -5.06
N GLU A 56 -6.80 -11.12 -4.40
CA GLU A 56 -6.76 -12.38 -3.67
C GLU A 56 -6.75 -12.12 -2.17
N LYS A 57 -7.50 -12.93 -1.42
CA LYS A 57 -7.41 -12.92 0.03
C LYS A 57 -6.03 -13.42 0.44
N ARG A 58 -5.24 -12.54 1.03
CA ARG A 58 -3.91 -12.84 1.55
C ARG A 58 -3.74 -12.23 2.93
N GLN A 59 -3.11 -12.99 3.81
CA GLN A 59 -2.85 -12.55 5.17
C GLN A 59 -1.71 -11.51 5.15
N ALA A 60 -2.00 -10.28 5.61
CA ALA A 60 -1.01 -9.20 5.63
C ALA A 60 0.03 -9.35 6.74
N ILE A 61 -0.36 -9.86 7.91
CA ILE A 61 0.49 -9.97 9.09
C ILE A 61 0.45 -11.37 9.69
N ASP A 62 1.55 -11.84 10.28
CA ASP A 62 1.59 -13.09 11.03
C ASP A 62 0.94 -12.93 12.43
N GLU A 63 0.93 -14.03 13.19
CA GLU A 63 0.39 -14.10 14.55
C GLU A 63 1.11 -13.15 15.54
N ASN A 64 2.34 -12.74 15.23
CA ASN A 64 3.14 -11.82 16.03
C ASN A 64 3.01 -10.36 15.55
N GLY A 65 2.16 -10.08 14.56
CA GLY A 65 2.00 -8.75 13.97
C GLY A 65 3.09 -8.36 12.97
N LYS A 66 3.94 -9.28 12.53
CA LYS A 66 4.97 -9.03 11.52
C LYS A 66 4.38 -9.04 10.13
N LEU A 67 4.72 -8.03 9.33
CA LEU A 67 4.32 -7.91 7.94
C LEU A 67 4.85 -9.07 7.06
N LEU A 68 3.91 -9.81 6.46
CA LEU A 68 4.15 -10.90 5.51
C LEU A 68 4.23 -10.39 4.07
N ILE A 69 3.39 -9.40 3.71
CA ILE A 69 3.36 -8.83 2.37
C ILE A 69 4.43 -7.73 2.27
N ARG A 70 5.59 -8.11 1.72
CA ARG A 70 6.75 -7.20 1.55
C ARG A 70 6.75 -6.46 0.21
N ARG A 71 5.98 -6.94 -0.77
CA ARG A 71 5.83 -6.33 -2.09
C ARG A 71 4.36 -6.27 -2.50
N VAL A 72 3.96 -5.16 -3.10
CA VAL A 72 2.61 -4.95 -3.62
C VAL A 72 2.73 -4.49 -5.07
N LEU A 73 2.19 -5.30 -5.98
CA LEU A 73 2.10 -4.98 -7.40
C LEU A 73 0.71 -4.42 -7.74
N VAL A 74 0.59 -3.68 -8.84
CA VAL A 74 -0.72 -3.20 -9.33
C VAL A 74 -1.67 -4.36 -9.56
N ARG A 75 -1.20 -5.47 -10.17
CA ARG A 75 -2.02 -6.65 -10.42
C ARG A 75 -2.61 -7.29 -9.17
N ASP A 76 -2.02 -7.06 -8.01
CA ASP A 76 -2.50 -7.64 -6.76
C ASP A 76 -3.72 -6.89 -6.21
N LEU A 77 -3.95 -5.65 -6.63
CA LEU A 77 -5.00 -4.79 -6.11
C LEU A 77 -6.26 -4.85 -6.96
N THR A 78 -7.42 -4.75 -6.32
CA THR A 78 -8.67 -4.47 -7.02
C THR A 78 -8.63 -3.05 -7.61
N ASP A 79 -9.53 -2.73 -8.54
CA ASP A 79 -9.63 -1.38 -9.10
C ASP A 79 -9.86 -0.33 -8.00
N GLU A 80 -10.65 -0.69 -6.98
CA GLU A 80 -10.85 0.11 -5.76
C GLU A 80 -9.54 0.27 -4.98
N GLY A 81 -8.84 -0.83 -4.73
CA GLY A 81 -7.56 -0.83 -4.01
C GLY A 81 -6.51 0.04 -4.70
N PHE A 82 -6.40 -0.06 -6.03
CA PHE A 82 -5.48 0.75 -6.81
C PHE A 82 -5.82 2.25 -6.74
N SER A 83 -7.10 2.60 -6.87
CA SER A 83 -7.59 3.97 -6.76
C SER A 83 -7.34 4.54 -5.36
N PHE A 84 -7.61 3.74 -4.33
CA PHE A 84 -7.37 4.11 -2.94
C PHE A 84 -5.88 4.35 -2.67
N VAL A 85 -5.00 3.43 -3.09
CA VAL A 85 -3.56 3.60 -2.90
C VAL A 85 -3.06 4.87 -3.57
N LYS A 86 -3.47 5.15 -4.81
CA LYS A 86 -3.11 6.41 -5.49
C LYS A 86 -3.52 7.66 -4.71
N ALA A 87 -4.71 7.66 -4.11
CA ALA A 87 -5.20 8.80 -3.34
C ALA A 87 -4.48 8.97 -2.00
N VAL A 88 -4.16 7.86 -1.33
CA VAL A 88 -3.72 7.88 0.07
C VAL A 88 -2.21 7.81 0.27
N LEU A 89 -1.43 7.37 -0.72
CA LEU A 89 0.01 7.11 -0.57
C LEU A 89 0.77 8.35 -0.08
N LYS A 90 0.65 9.47 -0.79
CA LYS A 90 1.31 10.73 -0.40
C LYS A 90 0.86 11.27 0.98
N PRO A 91 -0.44 11.40 1.28
CA PRO A 91 -0.89 11.91 2.58
C PRO A 91 -0.61 10.93 3.74
N TRP A 92 -0.62 9.61 3.52
CA TRP A 92 -0.29 8.62 4.55
C TRP A 92 1.16 8.73 5.01
N PHE A 93 2.11 8.67 4.07
CA PHE A 93 3.54 8.73 4.39
C PHE A 93 4.02 10.13 4.77
N GLY A 94 3.31 11.19 4.34
CA GLY A 94 3.59 12.57 4.74
C GLY A 94 3.02 12.97 6.11
N SER A 95 2.17 12.14 6.72
CA SER A 95 1.51 12.49 7.97
C SER A 95 2.42 12.29 9.19
N LYS A 96 2.60 13.36 9.97
CA LYS A 96 3.31 13.29 11.26
C LYS A 96 2.58 12.39 12.27
N ALA A 97 1.26 12.29 12.16
CA ALA A 97 0.45 11.46 13.05
C ALA A 97 0.75 9.97 12.85
N THR A 98 0.88 9.54 11.59
CA THR A 98 1.17 8.13 11.24
C THR A 98 2.63 7.77 11.48
N ALA A 99 3.54 8.75 11.36
CA ALA A 99 4.94 8.56 11.73
C ALA A 99 5.11 8.36 13.26
N ARG A 100 4.28 9.02 14.06
CA ARG A 100 4.27 8.89 15.53
C ARG A 100 3.52 7.65 16.00
N ASP A 101 2.38 7.38 15.39
CA ASP A 101 1.52 6.24 15.68
C ASP A 101 0.99 5.61 14.37
N PRO A 102 1.69 4.60 13.85
CA PRO A 102 1.28 3.91 12.64
C PRO A 102 -0.07 3.18 12.77
N SER A 103 -0.55 2.89 13.99
CA SER A 103 -1.85 2.24 14.19
C SER A 103 -3.03 3.20 13.98
N ASN A 104 -2.77 4.50 13.92
CA ASN A 104 -3.80 5.51 13.67
C ASN A 104 -4.21 5.53 12.19
N THR A 105 -5.20 4.72 11.85
CA THR A 105 -5.74 4.58 10.48
C THR A 105 -6.83 5.59 10.14
N THR A 106 -7.08 6.61 10.96
CA THR A 106 -8.18 7.58 10.76
C THR A 106 -8.13 8.25 9.37
N ILE A 107 -6.93 8.57 8.90
CA ILE A 107 -6.76 9.16 7.56
C ILE A 107 -7.10 8.13 6.46
N LEU A 108 -6.73 6.86 6.63
CA LEU A 108 -7.06 5.79 5.68
C LEU A 108 -8.57 5.61 5.59
N GLU A 109 -9.26 5.59 6.73
CA GLU A 109 -10.73 5.49 6.78
C GLU A 109 -11.42 6.65 6.06
N LYS A 110 -10.89 7.87 6.21
CA LYS A 110 -11.41 9.05 5.51
C LYS A 110 -11.31 8.87 3.99
N TYR A 111 -10.13 8.52 3.48
CA TYR A 111 -9.93 8.30 2.05
C TYR A 111 -10.74 7.11 1.53
N LEU A 112 -10.94 6.08 2.33
CA LEU A 112 -11.74 4.93 1.95
C LEU A 112 -13.20 5.33 1.72
N LYS A 113 -13.75 6.16 2.61
CA LYS A 113 -15.10 6.71 2.44
C LYS A 113 -15.22 7.60 1.20
N GLU A 114 -14.15 8.28 0.80
CA GLU A 114 -14.15 9.10 -0.43
C GLU A 114 -14.12 8.25 -1.70
N VAL A 115 -13.37 7.13 -1.70
CA VAL A 115 -13.29 6.21 -2.84
C VAL A 115 -14.55 5.36 -3.02
N ARG A 116 -15.26 5.06 -1.93
CA ARG A 116 -16.51 4.26 -1.95
C ARG A 116 -17.80 5.07 -2.14
N LYS A 117 -17.70 6.40 -2.26
CA LYS A 117 -18.84 7.27 -2.53
C LYS A 117 -19.17 7.30 -4.01
#